data_AF-A0A7Z0MXR4-F1
#
_entry.id   AF-A0A7Z0MXR4-F1
#
_cell.length_a   1.000
_cell.length_b   1.000
_cell.length_c   1.000
_cell.angle_alpha   90.00
_cell.angle_beta   90.00
_cell.angle_gamma   90.00
#
_symmetry.space_group_name_H-M   'P 1'
#
loop_
_entity.id
_entity.type
_entity.pdbx_description
1 polymer ?
#
loop_
_entity_poly.entity_id
_entity_poly.type
_entity_poly.pdbx_seq_one_letter_code
_entity_poly.pdbx_strand_id
1 'polypeptide(L)'
;MSYFEEKSSQLSIGSIEAFGIALLTRYARAGEMAEMLQFAELVAEQGHHPLVTSVFYDSNACICSFTLVDDLDPLSDIGEAIKQCAIKTVSQFDWDGSVYHGRQD
;
A
#
# COMPACT_ATOMS: atom_id res chain seq x y z
N MET A 1 -3.24 -6.25 33.24
CA MET A 1 -2.69 -7.35 32.42
C MET A 1 -1.94 -6.69 31.28
N SER A 2 -0.63 -6.89 31.22
CA SER A 2 0.29 -6.11 30.38
C SER A 2 1.10 -7.08 29.51
N TYR A 3 1.62 -6.57 28.39
CA TYR A 3 2.79 -7.10 27.65
C TYR A 3 2.59 -8.00 26.43
N PHE A 4 1.53 -7.85 25.63
CA PHE A 4 1.68 -8.07 24.18
C PHE A 4 1.42 -6.73 23.51
N GLU A 5 2.50 -5.99 23.28
CA GLU A 5 2.43 -4.65 22.73
C GLU A 5 1.65 -4.64 21.42
N GLU A 6 0.64 -3.77 21.34
CA GLU A 6 -0.07 -3.34 20.12
C GLU A 6 0.90 -2.78 19.04
N LYS A 7 2.20 -2.71 19.34
CA LYS A 7 3.32 -2.21 18.53
C LYS A 7 4.42 -3.25 18.31
N SER A 8 4.09 -4.54 18.38
CA SER A 8 5.03 -5.62 18.12
C SER A 8 5.40 -5.67 16.63
N SER A 9 6.55 -5.09 16.30
CA SER A 9 7.17 -5.26 14.99
C SER A 9 7.34 -6.75 14.67
N GLN A 10 6.93 -7.15 13.47
CA GLN A 10 7.05 -8.52 12.97
C GLN A 10 8.24 -8.66 12.02
N LEU A 11 8.62 -7.57 11.37
CA LEU A 11 9.78 -7.45 10.49
C LEU A 11 10.88 -6.63 11.18
N SER A 12 12.15 -6.97 10.89
CA SER A 12 13.31 -6.21 11.35
C SER A 12 13.45 -4.84 10.67
N ILE A 13 12.80 -4.68 9.50
CA ILE A 13 12.74 -3.43 8.74
C ILE A 13 11.27 -3.11 8.42
N GLY A 14 10.88 -1.86 8.64
CA GLY A 14 9.53 -1.37 8.32
C GLY A 14 9.40 -0.74 6.94
N SER A 15 10.52 -0.60 6.22
CA SER A 15 10.59 0.06 4.92
C SER A 15 11.45 -0.74 3.95
N ILE A 16 10.95 -0.93 2.72
CA ILE A 16 11.68 -1.54 1.61
C ILE A 16 11.39 -0.77 0.32
N GLU A 17 12.19 -1.01 -0.72
CA GLU A 17 11.92 -0.52 -2.07
C GLU A 17 11.66 -1.73 -2.97
N ALA A 18 10.57 -1.68 -3.74
CA ALA A 18 10.20 -2.72 -4.70
C ALA A 18 9.74 -2.07 -6.01
N PHE A 19 10.32 -2.48 -7.13
CA PHE A 19 10.00 -1.94 -8.46
C PHE A 19 10.12 -0.41 -8.58
N GLY A 20 10.99 0.21 -7.78
CA GLY A 20 11.15 1.67 -7.70
C GLY A 20 10.11 2.38 -6.83
N ILE A 21 9.23 1.64 -6.15
CA ILE A 21 8.21 2.15 -5.25
C ILE A 21 8.69 1.97 -3.80
N ALA A 22 8.66 3.03 -3.01
CA ALA A 22 8.97 2.95 -1.59
C ALA A 22 7.78 2.38 -0.79
N LEU A 23 7.97 1.27 -0.08
CA LEU A 23 6.94 0.63 0.73
C LEU A 23 7.24 0.82 2.21
N LEU A 24 6.30 1.36 2.98
CA LEU A 24 6.50 1.70 4.38
C LEU A 24 5.34 1.22 5.23
N THR A 25 5.63 0.59 6.36
CA THR A 25 4.63 0.19 7.36
C THR A 25 4.89 0.91 8.67
N ARG A 26 3.84 1.37 9.37
CA ARG A 26 4.01 2.08 10.66
C ARG A 26 4.62 1.18 11.74
N TYR A 27 4.18 -0.08 11.82
CA TYR A 27 4.62 -1.02 12.86
C TYR A 27 5.32 -2.27 12.31
N ALA A 28 5.88 -2.23 11.09
CA ALA A 28 6.66 -3.35 10.54
C ALA A 28 5.89 -4.69 10.59
N ARG A 29 4.58 -4.68 10.30
CA ARG A 29 3.77 -5.89 10.26
C ARG A 29 3.95 -6.59 8.92
N ALA A 30 4.14 -7.91 8.97
CA ALA A 30 4.46 -8.72 7.80
C ALA A 30 3.29 -8.78 6.81
N GLY A 31 2.05 -8.88 7.30
CA GLY A 31 0.85 -8.91 6.45
C GLY A 31 0.68 -7.63 5.64
N GLU A 32 0.82 -6.47 6.29
CA GLU A 32 0.74 -5.14 5.64
C GLU A 32 1.82 -4.99 4.56
N MET A 33 3.04 -5.43 4.85
CA MET A 33 4.13 -5.42 3.88
C MET A 33 3.85 -6.35 2.69
N ALA A 34 3.27 -7.53 2.94
CA ALA A 34 2.93 -8.48 1.89
C ALA A 34 1.87 -7.90 0.92
N GLU A 35 0.85 -7.20 1.44
CA GLU A 35 -0.16 -6.53 0.61
C GLU A 35 0.46 -5.45 -0.29
N MET A 36 1.34 -4.63 0.28
CA MET A 36 2.04 -3.59 -0.47
C MET A 36 3.02 -4.16 -1.51
N LEU A 37 3.67 -5.29 -1.22
CA LEU A 37 4.53 -5.99 -2.18
C LEU A 37 3.73 -6.56 -3.36
N GLN A 38 2.60 -7.20 -3.09
CA GLN A 38 1.71 -7.71 -4.13
C GLN A 38 1.14 -6.57 -4.97
N PHE A 39 0.80 -5.44 -4.34
CA PHE A 39 0.41 -4.23 -5.07
C PHE A 39 1.53 -3.76 -6.01
N ALA A 40 2.75 -3.63 -5.50
CA ALA A 40 3.89 -3.14 -6.28
C ALA A 40 4.20 -4.06 -7.47
N GLU A 41 4.15 -5.38 -7.27
CA GLU A 41 4.29 -6.38 -8.33
C GLU A 41 3.22 -6.21 -9.40
N LEU A 42 1.94 -6.15 -9.03
CA LEU A 42 0.83 -6.03 -9.98
C LEU A 42 0.82 -4.71 -10.76
N VAL A 43 1.22 -3.61 -10.11
CA VAL A 43 1.42 -2.31 -10.76
C VAL A 43 2.60 -2.36 -11.74
N ALA A 44 3.68 -3.08 -11.39
CA ALA A 44 4.83 -3.26 -12.25
C ALA A 44 4.51 -4.13 -13.48
N GLU A 45 3.73 -5.20 -13.32
CA GLU A 45 3.23 -6.05 -14.41
C GLU A 45 2.43 -5.25 -15.46
N GLN A 46 1.72 -4.21 -15.03
CA GLN A 46 0.95 -3.31 -15.90
C GLN A 46 1.79 -2.14 -16.46
N GLY A 47 3.06 -2.03 -16.06
CA GLY A 47 3.96 -0.96 -16.49
C GLY A 47 3.68 0.40 -15.85
N HIS A 48 2.91 0.47 -14.77
CA HIS A 48 2.52 1.71 -14.11
C HIS A 48 3.41 2.06 -12.89
N HIS A 49 4.37 1.21 -12.53
CA HIS A 49 5.25 1.42 -11.37
C HIS A 49 5.99 2.77 -11.32
N PRO A 50 6.41 3.41 -12.44
CA PRO A 50 7.06 4.72 -12.37
C PRO A 50 6.12 5.85 -11.94
N LEU A 51 4.81 5.61 -11.90
CA LEU A 51 3.78 6.59 -11.54
C LEU A 51 3.41 6.56 -10.06
N VAL A 52 3.93 5.59 -9.31
CA VAL A 52 3.71 5.45 -7.87
C VAL A 52 5.03 5.68 -7.15
N THR A 53 5.10 6.76 -6.37
CA THR A 53 6.29 7.14 -5.62
C THR A 53 6.44 6.29 -4.36
N SER A 54 5.34 6.10 -3.63
CA SER A 54 5.35 5.34 -2.38
C SER A 54 3.98 4.78 -2.00
N VAL A 55 4.02 3.77 -1.14
CA VAL A 55 2.87 3.16 -0.49
C VAL A 55 3.14 3.10 1.01
N PHE A 56 2.19 3.55 1.80
CA PHE A 56 2.31 3.58 3.25
C PHE A 56 1.12 2.89 3.92
N TYR A 57 1.40 1.91 4.77
CA TYR A 57 0.39 1.26 5.59
C TYR A 57 0.41 1.83 7.01
N ASP A 58 -0.67 2.53 7.38
CA ASP A 58 -0.90 2.97 8.75
C ASP A 58 -1.54 1.85 9.56
N SER A 59 -0.70 1.05 10.23
CA SER A 59 -1.12 -0.07 11.07
C SER A 59 -2.08 0.31 12.21
N ASN A 60 -2.11 1.59 12.62
CA ASN A 60 -3.01 2.07 13.67
C ASN A 60 -4.39 2.43 13.11
N ALA A 61 -4.44 3.02 11.91
CA ALA A 61 -5.69 3.32 11.23
C ALA A 61 -6.26 2.13 10.45
N CYS A 62 -5.45 1.08 10.24
CA CYS A 62 -5.77 -0.05 9.36
C CYS A 62 -6.01 0.37 7.89
N ILE A 63 -5.35 1.45 7.44
CA ILE A 63 -5.54 2.05 6.12
C ILE A 63 -4.18 2.16 5.42
N CYS A 64 -4.15 1.73 4.16
CA CYS A 64 -3.05 1.98 3.24
C CYS A 64 -3.29 3.27 2.44
N SER A 65 -2.23 4.03 2.16
CA SER A 65 -2.27 5.21 1.31
C SER A 65 -1.18 5.18 0.24
N PHE A 66 -1.40 5.91 -0.85
CA PHE A 66 -0.53 5.92 -2.02
C PHE A 66 -0.09 7.35 -2.32
N THR A 67 1.18 7.51 -2.66
CA THR A 67 1.70 8.76 -3.23
C THR A 67 1.96 8.54 -4.70
N LEU A 68 1.20 9.21 -5.55
CA LEU A 68 1.39 9.21 -7.00
C LEU A 68 2.34 10.34 -7.40
N VAL A 69 2.82 10.32 -8.64
CA VAL A 69 3.56 11.46 -9.22
C VAL A 69 2.64 12.68 -9.36
N ASP A 70 3.20 13.90 -9.20
CA ASP A 70 2.43 15.16 -9.05
C ASP A 70 1.36 15.42 -10.13
N ASP A 71 1.61 15.01 -11.38
CA ASP A 71 0.73 15.27 -12.51
C ASP A 71 -0.28 14.13 -12.81
N LEU A 72 -0.29 13.06 -12.01
CA LEU A 72 -1.23 11.96 -12.21
C LEU A 72 -2.54 12.21 -11.46
N ASP A 73 -3.61 12.41 -12.22
CA ASP A 73 -4.98 12.43 -11.69
C ASP A 73 -5.40 11.01 -11.22
N PRO A 74 -5.70 10.80 -9.92
CA PRO A 74 -6.16 9.52 -9.39
C PRO A 74 -7.48 9.01 -10.00
N LEU A 75 -8.26 9.90 -10.62
CA LEU A 75 -9.54 9.60 -11.27
C LEU A 75 -9.42 9.40 -12.80
N SER A 76 -8.21 9.55 -13.35
CA SER A 76 -7.93 9.21 -14.77
C SER A 76 -8.00 7.70 -15.02
N ASP A 77 -8.05 7.29 -16.28
CA ASP A 77 -8.02 5.87 -16.67
C ASP A 77 -6.79 5.13 -16.09
N ILE A 78 -5.64 5.81 -16.04
CA ILE A 78 -4.40 5.24 -15.46
C ILE A 78 -4.51 5.19 -13.92
N GLY A 79 -5.05 6.24 -13.30
CA GLY A 79 -5.30 6.26 -11.86
C GLY A 79 -6.24 5.12 -11.45
N GLU A 80 -7.33 4.92 -12.18
CA GLU A 80 -8.25 3.82 -11.95
C GLU A 80 -7.59 2.46 -12.20
N ALA A 81 -6.71 2.30 -13.20
CA ALA A 81 -5.94 1.06 -13.38
C ALA A 81 -5.06 0.72 -12.17
N ILE A 82 -4.36 1.72 -11.59
CA ILE A 82 -3.56 1.55 -10.37
C ILE A 82 -4.47 1.21 -9.18
N LYS A 83 -5.59 1.90 -9.02
CA LYS A 83 -6.58 1.60 -7.98
C LYS A 83 -7.12 0.18 -8.10
N GLN A 84 -7.37 -0.33 -9.32
CA GLN A 84 -7.78 -1.72 -9.52
C GLN A 84 -6.71 -2.71 -9.07
N CYS A 85 -5.43 -2.34 -9.08
CA CYS A 85 -4.37 -3.13 -8.44
C CYS A 85 -4.56 -3.14 -6.93
N ALA A 86 -4.78 -1.97 -6.30
CA ALA A 86 -5.02 -1.87 -4.87
C ALA A 86 -6.26 -2.66 -4.44
N ILE A 87 -7.36 -2.63 -5.20
CA ILE A 87 -8.56 -3.44 -4.94
C ILE A 87 -8.25 -4.95 -4.87
N LYS A 88 -7.31 -5.43 -5.70
CA LYS A 88 -6.97 -6.86 -5.77
C LYS A 88 -6.02 -7.31 -4.66
N THR A 89 -5.20 -6.41 -4.11
CA THR A 89 -4.07 -6.80 -3.24
C THR A 89 -4.16 -6.23 -1.83
N VAL A 90 -4.76 -5.04 -1.66
CA VAL A 90 -4.80 -4.31 -0.39
C VAL A 90 -6.19 -4.44 0.24
N SER A 91 -6.22 -4.77 1.52
CA SER A 91 -7.46 -5.03 2.27
C SER A 91 -8.29 -3.76 2.47
N GLN A 92 -7.68 -2.66 2.92
CA GLN A 92 -8.32 -1.36 3.10
C GLN A 92 -7.36 -0.22 2.74
N PHE A 93 -7.82 0.74 1.95
CA PHE A 93 -6.99 1.85 1.49
C PHE A 93 -7.76 3.14 1.24
N ASP A 94 -7.08 4.27 1.34
CA ASP A 94 -7.57 5.57 0.89
C ASP A 94 -7.20 5.78 -0.58
N TRP A 95 -8.18 6.24 -1.36
CA TRP A 95 -7.98 6.67 -2.73
C TRP A 95 -8.81 7.92 -3.00
N ASP A 96 -8.12 9.03 -3.28
CA ASP A 96 -8.74 10.34 -3.51
C ASP A 96 -9.70 10.76 -2.38
N GLY A 97 -9.27 10.56 -1.12
CA GLY A 97 -10.03 10.92 0.08
C GLY A 97 -11.22 10.01 0.40
N SER A 98 -11.39 8.91 -0.33
CA SER A 98 -12.41 7.90 -0.07
C SER A 98 -11.76 6.59 0.35
N VAL A 99 -12.32 5.96 1.39
CA VAL A 99 -11.84 4.65 1.87
C VAL A 99 -12.51 3.51 1.09
N TYR A 100 -11.69 2.64 0.52
CA TYR A 100 -12.09 1.45 -0.21
C TYR A 100 -11.69 0.19 0.54
N HIS A 101 -12.39 -0.90 0.23
CA HIS A 101 -12.09 -2.23 0.73
C HIS A 101 -11.81 -3.11 -0.49
N GLY A 102 -10.63 -3.70 -0.53
CA GLY A 102 -10.17 -4.53 -1.63
C GLY A 102 -10.25 -6.00 -1.28
N ARG A 103 -9.09 -6.65 -1.28
CA ARG A 103 -8.94 -8.09 -1.02
C ARG A 103 -9.65 -8.48 0.28
N GLN A 104 -10.59 -9.41 0.15
CA GLN A 104 -11.23 -10.09 1.28
C GLN A 104 -10.77 -11.54 1.23
N ASP A 105 -9.77 -11.88 2.04
CA ASP A 105 -9.40 -13.27 2.31
C ASP A 105 -10.32 -13.87 3.38
#